data_AF-A0A1E7IVL2-F1
#
_entry.id   AF-A0A1E7IVL2-F1
#
_cell.length_a   1.000
_cell.length_b   1.000
_cell.length_c   1.000
_cell.angle_alpha   90.00
_cell.angle_beta   90.00
_cell.angle_gamma   90.00
#
_symmetry.space_group_name_H-M   'P 1'
#
loop_
_entity.id
_entity.type
_entity.pdbx_description
1 polymer ?
#
loop_
_entity_poly.entity_id
_entity_poly.type
_entity_poly.pdbx_seq_one_letter_code
_entity_poly.pdbx_strand_id
1 'polypeptide(L)' 'MYICENGKPSVTLYFGSTAPKGLASNWIPTAGKRPLPIIRFYGPTDDFFDRTFKMPDVELVK' A
#
# COMPACT_ATOMS: atom_id res chain seq x y z
N MET A 1 -1.11 9.25 -9.02
CA MET A 1 -1.77 8.61 -7.87
C MET A 1 -1.37 9.42 -6.64
N TYR A 2 -2.25 10.30 -6.16
CA TYR A 2 -1.97 11.08 -4.95
C TYR A 2 -2.51 10.29 -3.76
N ILE A 3 -1.60 9.76 -2.95
CA ILE A 3 -1.93 9.04 -1.72
C ILE A 3 -2.17 10.08 -0.62
N CYS A 4 -3.28 9.98 0.10
CA CYS A 4 -3.59 10.88 1.21
C CYS A 4 -3.02 10.34 2.53
N GLU A 5 -2.32 11.22 3.26
CA GLU A 5 -1.78 10.93 4.58
C GLU A 5 -2.91 11.04 5.63
N ASN A 6 -3.19 9.96 6.35
CA ASN A 6 -4.32 9.87 7.28
C ASN A 6 -4.01 10.48 8.67
N GLY A 7 -3.12 11.47 8.74
CA GLY A 7 -2.64 12.05 10.01
C GLY A 7 -1.86 11.06 10.91
N LYS A 8 -1.38 9.95 10.34
CA LYS A 8 -0.62 8.89 10.99
C LYS A 8 0.72 8.71 10.26
N PRO A 9 1.77 8.16 10.92
CA PRO A 9 3.08 7.92 10.30
C PRO A 9 3.07 6.82 9.23
N SER A 10 1.90 6.26 8.90
CA SER A 10 1.73 5.22 7.89
C SER A 10 0.51 5.48 7.03
N VAL A 11 0.56 4.92 5.82
CA VAL A 11 -0.53 4.95 4.85
C VAL A 11 -1.10 3.55 4.72
N THR A 12 -2.43 3.45 4.65
CA THR A 12 -3.13 2.22 4.27
C THR A 12 -3.49 2.25 2.80
N LEU A 13 -3.10 1.22 2.05
CA LEU A 13 -3.45 1.03 0.63
C LEU A 13 -4.47 -0.09 0.49
N TYR A 14 -5.46 0.12 -0.38
CA TYR A 14 -6.50 -0.83 -0.70
C TYR A 14 -6.33 -1.35 -2.13
N PHE A 15 -6.56 -2.64 -2.35
CA PHE A 15 -6.47 -3.28 -3.66
C PHE A 15 -7.79 -4.00 -3.95
N GLY A 16 -8.37 -3.80 -5.12
CA GLY A 16 -9.60 -4.48 -5.49
C GLY A 16 -10.19 -3.98 -6.80
N SER A 17 -11.13 -4.74 -7.38
CA SER A 17 -11.84 -4.33 -8.60
C SER A 17 -12.72 -3.10 -8.38
N THR A 18 -13.13 -2.85 -7.13
CA THR A 18 -14.02 -1.76 -6.75
C THR A 18 -13.43 -1.03 -5.56
N ALA A 19 -13.52 0.31 -5.58
CA ALA A 19 -13.05 1.16 -4.50
C ALA A 19 -13.90 0.94 -3.24
N PRO A 20 -13.29 0.75 -2.05
CA PRO A 20 -14.02 0.78 -0.79
C PRO A 20 -14.64 2.16 -0.55
N LYS A 21 -15.82 2.21 0.10
CA LYS A 21 -16.57 3.45 0.32
C LYS A 21 -15.72 4.48 1.08
N GLY A 22 -15.52 5.65 0.49
CA GLY A 22 -14.76 6.75 1.10
C GLY A 22 -13.24 6.62 1.08
N LEU A 23 -12.67 5.58 0.46
CA LEU A 23 -11.23 5.30 0.45
C LEU A 23 -10.64 5.33 -0.97
N ALA A 24 -11.32 5.98 -1.90
CA ALA A 24 -10.92 6.06 -3.31
C ALA A 24 -9.51 6.67 -3.50
N SER A 25 -9.09 7.56 -2.61
CA SER A 25 -7.76 8.21 -2.68
C SER A 25 -6.60 7.23 -2.43
N ASN A 26 -6.82 6.17 -1.65
CA ASN A 26 -5.80 5.19 -1.30
C ASN A 26 -6.10 3.79 -1.89
N TRP A 27 -6.82 3.75 -3.02
CA TRP A 27 -7.25 2.52 -3.68
C TRP A 27 -6.57 2.32 -5.04
N ILE A 28 -6.06 1.11 -5.26
CA ILE A 28 -5.46 0.67 -6.52
C ILE A 28 -6.41 -0.34 -7.18
N PRO A 29 -6.93 -0.04 -8.39
CA PRO A 29 -7.82 -0.95 -9.10
C PRO A 29 -7.09 -2.22 -9.52
N THR A 30 -7.73 -3.38 -9.33
CA THR A 30 -7.23 -4.67 -9.81
C THR A 30 -8.15 -5.27 -10.87
N ALA A 31 -7.57 -5.96 -11.86
CA ALA A 31 -8.31 -6.57 -12.97
C ALA A 31 -8.88 -7.97 -12.65
N GLY A 32 -9.31 -8.21 -11.40
CA GLY A 32 -9.85 -9.50 -10.97
C GLY A 32 -8.84 -10.66 -10.89
N LYS A 33 -7.55 -10.37 -11.01
CA LYS A 33 -6.45 -11.33 -10.81
C LYS A 33 -5.79 -11.12 -9.45
N ARG A 34 -5.07 -12.14 -8.97
CA ARG A 34 -4.27 -12.03 -7.75
C ARG A 34 -3.34 -10.82 -7.85
N PRO A 35 -3.39 -9.87 -6.90
CA PRO A 35 -2.52 -8.72 -6.93
C PRO A 35 -1.07 -9.14 -6.65
N LEU A 36 -0.12 -8.45 -7.30
CA LEU A 36 1.31 -8.55 -7.05
C LEU A 36 1.82 -7.16 -6.62
N PRO A 37 1.83 -6.86 -5.31
CA PRO A 37 2.37 -5.59 -4.83
C PRO A 37 3.88 -5.54 -5.06
N ILE A 38 4.33 -4.45 -5.69
CA ILE A 38 5.76 -4.14 -5.84
C ILE A 38 5.97 -2.77 -5.22
N ILE A 39 6.82 -2.70 -4.21
CA ILE A 39 7.23 -1.43 -3.59
C ILE A 39 8.54 -0.98 -4.21
N ARG A 40 8.61 0.31 -4.52
CA ARG A 40 9.83 0.99 -4.96
C ARG A 40 10.24 2.01 -3.92
N PHE A 41 11.49 1.93 -3.49
CA PHE A 41 12.11 2.91 -2.60
C PHE A 41 12.97 3.86 -3.44
N TYR A 42 12.78 5.16 -3.24
CA TYR A 42 13.60 6.20 -3.87
C TYR A 42 14.40 6.88 -2.78
N GLY A 43 15.72 6.66 -2.76
CA GLY A 43 16.59 7.12 -1.65
C GLY A 43 16.29 6.41 -0.32
N PRO A 44 16.36 5.06 -0.26
CA PRO A 44 16.12 4.32 0.98
C PRO A 44 17.14 4.68 2.07
N THR A 45 16.70 4.57 3.33
CA THR A 45 17.54 4.71 4.53
C THR A 45 18.30 3.41 4.82
N ASP A 46 19.23 3.46 5.77
CA ASP A 46 20.00 2.31 6.24
C ASP A 46 19.11 1.14 6.67
N ASP A 47 17.94 1.40 7.27
CA ASP A 47 16.96 0.38 7.68
C ASP A 47 16.53 -0.57 6.54
N PHE A 48 16.49 -0.07 5.30
CA PHE A 48 16.19 -0.90 4.14
C PHE A 48 17.38 -1.81 3.79
N PHE A 49 18.60 -1.27 3.83
CA PHE A 49 19.82 -2.02 3.50
C PHE A 49 20.17 -3.07 4.57
N ASP A 50 19.96 -2.72 5.84
CA ASP A 50 20.16 -3.58 7.01
C ASP A 50 19.03 -4.61 7.17
N ARG A 51 18.01 -4.57 6.30
CA ARG A 51 16.85 -5.48 6.29
C ARG A 51 16.07 -5.47 7.62
N THR A 52 16.13 -4.36 8.35
CA THR A 52 15.38 -4.15 9.59
C THR A 52 13.94 -3.72 9.28
N PHE A 53 13.74 -2.99 8.17
CA PHE A 53 12.42 -2.69 7.66
C PHE A 53 11.70 -3.96 7.18
N LYS A 54 10.51 -4.21 7.74
CA LYS A 54 9.62 -5.30 7.32
C LYS A 54 8.31 -4.72 6.82
N MET A 55 7.98 -5.05 5.58
CA MET A 55 6.66 -4.75 5.03
C MET A 55 5.60 -5.65 5.70
N PRO A 56 4.47 -5.10 6.15
CA PRO A 56 3.34 -5.90 6.60
C PRO A 56 2.77 -6.77 5.47
N ASP A 57 2.23 -7.92 5.83
CA ASP A 57 1.50 -8.77 4.88
C ASP A 57 0.24 -8.08 4.37
N VAL A 58 -0.20 -8.47 3.17
CA VAL A 58 -1.48 -8.01 2.62
C VAL A 58 -2.62 -8.79 3.28
N GLU A 59 -3.55 -8.06 3.86
CA GLU A 59 -4.72 -8.62 4.53
C GLU A 59 -5.99 -8.49 3.68
N LEU A 60 -6.89 -9.46 3.81
CA LEU A 60 -8.22 -9.38 3.20
C LEU A 60 -9.07 -8.39 4.00
N VAL A 61 -9.59 -7.37 3.31
CA VAL A 61 -10.54 -6.42 3.90
C VAL A 61 -11.89 -7.13 4.09
N LYS A 62 -12.45 -7.02 5.31
CA LYS A 62 -13.76 -7.58 5.66
C LYS A 62 -14.91 -6.74 5.12
#